data_AF-A0A0U2IG99-F1
#
_entry.id   AF-A0A0U2IG99-F1
#
_cell.length_a   1.000
_cell.length_b   1.000
_cell.length_c   1.000
_cell.angle_alpha   90.00
_cell.angle_beta   90.00
_cell.angle_gamma   90.00
#
_symmetry.space_group_name_H-M   'P 1'
#
loop_
_entity.id
_entity.type
_entity.pdbx_description
1 polymer ?
#
loop_
_entity_poly.entity_id
_entity_poly.type
_entity_poly.pdbx_seq_one_letter_code
_entity_poly.pdbx_strand_id
1 'polypeptide(L)'
;MGVLVRAATAWGRFALKDVATAMKYAKVELAPPGPSDLVGSVKGVGNVVKDVLTFRWAQATMKEATVNTLVAAEIAGWFFIGECIGKGSLIGYQV
;
A
#
# COMPACT_ATOMS: atom_id res chain seq x y z
N MET A 1 5.04 39.83 18.77
CA MET A 1 5.67 38.59 18.22
C MET A 1 5.05 37.27 18.73
N GLY A 2 4.07 37.24 19.66
CA GLY A 2 3.58 36.00 20.29
C GLY A 2 2.33 35.33 19.67
N VAL A 3 1.44 36.10 19.02
CA VAL A 3 0.14 35.57 18.54
C VAL A 3 0.29 34.81 17.22
N LEU A 4 1.08 35.33 16.27
CA LEU A 4 1.33 34.68 14.97
C LEU A 4 2.07 33.35 15.13
N VAL A 5 3.04 33.26 16.03
CA VAL A 5 3.77 32.02 16.34
C VAL A 5 2.84 30.97 16.97
N ARG A 6 1.89 31.40 17.81
CA ARG A 6 0.88 30.52 18.40
C ARG A 6 -0.15 30.04 17.38
N ALA A 7 -0.59 30.90 16.47
CA ALA A 7 -1.48 30.53 15.38
C ALA A 7 -0.80 29.55 14.41
N ALA A 8 0.46 29.81 14.03
CA ALA A 8 1.23 28.93 13.16
C ALA A 8 1.48 27.54 13.80
N THR A 9 1.81 27.49 15.09
CA THR A 9 1.99 26.22 15.80
C THR A 9 0.68 25.49 16.10
N ALA A 10 -0.45 26.19 16.22
CA ALA A 10 -1.77 25.56 16.29
C ALA A 10 -2.17 24.97 14.94
N TRP A 11 -1.91 25.69 13.85
CA TRP A 11 -2.19 25.24 12.50
C TRP A 11 -1.31 24.05 12.09
N GLY A 12 -0.02 24.08 12.41
CA GLY A 12 0.88 22.95 12.19
C GLY A 12 0.45 21.70 12.98
N ARG A 13 -0.02 21.87 14.21
CA ARG A 13 -0.56 20.75 15.02
C ARG A 13 -1.88 20.21 14.48
N PHE A 14 -2.72 21.05 13.87
CA PHE A 14 -3.93 20.61 13.21
C PHE A 14 -3.62 19.86 11.91
N ALA A 15 -2.76 20.40 11.06
CA ALA A 15 -2.39 19.81 9.78
C ALA A 15 -1.59 18.50 9.92
N LEU A 16 -0.74 18.38 10.94
CA LEU A 16 0.14 17.23 11.15
C LEU A 16 -0.35 16.25 12.22
N LYS A 17 -1.57 16.44 12.74
CA LYS A 17 -2.09 15.71 13.91
C LYS A 17 -1.94 14.20 13.78
N ASP A 18 -2.28 13.66 12.62
CA ASP A 18 -2.34 12.21 12.38
C ASP A 18 -1.12 11.68 11.60
N VAL A 19 -0.23 12.57 11.17
CA VAL A 19 0.97 12.20 10.39
C VAL A 19 1.92 11.35 11.23
N ALA A 20 2.04 11.61 12.52
CA ALA A 20 2.87 10.80 13.41
C ALA A 20 2.34 9.37 13.53
N THR A 21 1.02 9.22 13.62
CA THR A 21 0.35 7.91 13.66
C THR A 21 0.48 7.19 12.31
N ALA A 22 0.26 7.90 11.20
CA ALA A 22 0.43 7.36 9.85
C ALA A 22 1.88 6.89 9.61
N MET A 23 2.88 7.69 10.00
CA MET A 23 4.29 7.29 9.89
C MET A 23 4.63 6.09 10.75
N LYS A 24 4.05 5.95 11.95
CA LYS A 24 4.27 4.79 12.82
C LYS A 24 3.86 3.50 12.12
N TYR A 25 2.68 3.46 11.50
CA TYR A 25 2.19 2.27 10.78
C TYR A 25 2.88 2.08 9.43
N ALA A 26 3.14 3.17 8.69
CA ALA A 26 3.87 3.11 7.44
C ALA A 26 5.25 2.47 7.61
N LYS A 27 5.95 2.74 8.72
CA LYS A 27 7.27 2.16 8.99
C LYS A 27 7.26 0.65 9.17
N VAL A 28 6.15 0.06 9.61
CA VAL A 28 6.06 -1.39 9.84
C VAL A 28 5.41 -2.11 8.66
N GLU A 29 4.42 -1.50 8.00
CA GLU A 29 3.66 -2.13 6.91
C GLU A 29 4.23 -1.84 5.52
N LEU A 30 4.83 -0.66 5.29
CA LEU A 30 5.32 -0.21 3.98
C LEU A 30 6.84 -0.29 3.86
N ALA A 31 7.54 -0.77 4.89
CA ALA A 31 8.98 -0.96 4.81
C ALA A 31 9.30 -2.07 3.80
N PRO A 32 10.36 -1.90 2.98
CA PRO A 32 10.76 -2.94 2.06
C PRO A 32 11.08 -4.22 2.86
N PRO A 33 10.53 -5.37 2.45
CA PRO A 33 10.69 -6.63 3.17
C PRO A 33 12.15 -7.08 3.20
N GLY A 34 12.52 -7.84 4.23
CA GLY A 34 13.87 -8.40 4.35
C GLY A 34 14.11 -9.53 3.33
N PRO A 35 15.38 -9.93 3.10
CA PRO A 35 15.70 -11.04 2.20
C PRO A 35 15.00 -12.36 2.54
N SER A 36 14.80 -12.64 3.84
CA SER A 36 14.11 -13.83 4.31
C SER A 36 12.62 -13.84 3.97
N ASP A 37 11.97 -12.68 4.04
CA ASP A 37 10.55 -12.51 3.73
C ASP A 37 10.29 -12.67 2.23
N LEU A 38 11.23 -12.23 1.38
CA LEU A 38 11.17 -12.44 -0.06
C LEU A 38 11.11 -13.93 -0.44
N VAL A 39 11.92 -14.77 0.21
CA VAL A 39 11.90 -16.23 -0.01
C VAL A 39 10.55 -16.84 0.42
N GLY A 40 9.97 -16.32 1.52
CA GLY A 40 8.62 -16.69 1.95
C GLY A 40 7.55 -16.31 0.93
N SER A 41 7.60 -15.08 0.41
CA SER A 41 6.67 -14.55 -0.59
C SER A 41 6.70 -15.33 -1.90
N VAL A 42 7.88 -15.75 -2.38
CA VAL A 42 8.00 -16.60 -3.58
C VAL A 42 7.31 -17.95 -3.39
N LYS A 43 7.44 -18.57 -2.22
CA LYS A 43 6.71 -19.80 -1.89
C LYS A 43 5.20 -19.56 -1.84
N GLY A 44 4.77 -18.43 -1.31
CA GLY A 44 3.36 -18.01 -1.27
C GLY A 44 2.75 -17.92 -2.67
N VAL A 45 3.42 -17.24 -3.60
CA VAL A 45 3.00 -17.17 -5.02
C VAL A 45 2.90 -18.56 -5.64
N GLY A 46 3.87 -19.44 -5.37
CA GLY A 46 3.85 -20.83 -5.85
C GLY A 46 2.63 -21.62 -5.38
N ASN A 47 2.15 -21.39 -4.16
CA ASN A 47 0.94 -22.02 -3.65
C ASN A 47 -0.33 -21.47 -4.31
N VAL A 48 -0.41 -20.15 -4.55
CA VAL A 48 -1.52 -19.54 -5.28
C VAL A 48 -1.63 -20.12 -6.69
N VAL A 49 -0.51 -20.29 -7.39
CA VAL A 49 -0.51 -20.91 -8.73
C VAL A 49 -1.04 -22.35 -8.68
N LYS A 50 -0.64 -23.14 -7.68
CA LYS A 50 -1.16 -24.51 -7.48
C LYS A 50 -2.65 -24.50 -7.17
N ASP A 51 -3.14 -23.57 -6.35
CA ASP A 51 -4.56 -23.43 -6.03
C ASP A 51 -5.41 -23.06 -7.26
N VAL A 52 -4.86 -22.26 -8.17
CA VAL A 52 -5.48 -21.96 -9.47
C VAL A 52 -5.54 -23.21 -10.35
N LEU A 53 -4.43 -23.95 -10.48
CA LEU A 53 -4.35 -25.16 -11.30
C LEU A 53 -5.24 -26.30 -10.78
N THR A 54 -5.41 -26.39 -9.47
CA THR A 54 -6.23 -27.42 -8.81
C THR A 54 -7.71 -27.04 -8.68
N PHE A 55 -8.13 -25.91 -9.29
CA PHE A 55 -9.49 -25.38 -9.20
C PHE A 55 -9.99 -25.10 -7.78
N ARG A 56 -9.09 -24.94 -6.81
CA ARG A 56 -9.44 -24.70 -5.39
C ARG A 56 -10.11 -23.35 -5.17
N TRP A 57 -9.86 -22.39 -6.06
CA TRP A 57 -10.50 -21.07 -6.07
C TRP A 57 -12.02 -21.13 -6.25
N ALA A 58 -12.55 -22.16 -6.92
CA ALA A 58 -14.00 -22.33 -7.12
C ALA A 58 -14.73 -22.78 -5.84
N GLN A 59 -13.99 -23.24 -4.82
CA GLN A 59 -14.53 -23.61 -3.51
C GLN A 59 -14.41 -22.47 -2.49
N ALA A 60 -13.84 -21.32 -2.87
CA ALA A 60 -13.66 -20.18 -1.97
C ALA A 60 -14.99 -19.54 -1.61
N THR A 61 -15.14 -19.12 -0.36
CA THR A 61 -16.34 -18.40 0.09
C THR A 61 -16.35 -16.98 -0.49
N MET A 62 -17.55 -16.40 -0.69
CA MET A 62 -17.67 -15.05 -1.26
C MET A 62 -16.95 -13.97 -0.42
N LYS A 63 -16.90 -14.14 0.91
CA LYS A 63 -16.14 -13.28 1.82
C LYS A 63 -14.64 -13.31 1.51
N GLU A 64 -14.09 -14.51 1.31
CA GLU A 64 -12.67 -14.70 1.03
C GLU A 64 -12.31 -14.19 -0.37
N ALA A 65 -13.14 -14.49 -1.37
CA ALA A 65 -12.97 -13.96 -2.72
C ALA A 65 -12.96 -12.42 -2.71
N THR A 66 -13.90 -11.80 -2.00
CA THR A 66 -13.98 -10.32 -1.92
C THR A 66 -12.71 -9.73 -1.31
N VAL A 67 -12.24 -10.25 -0.17
CA VAL A 67 -11.02 -9.74 0.47
C VAL A 67 -9.80 -9.92 -0.43
N ASN A 68 -9.65 -11.10 -1.05
CA ASN A 68 -8.53 -11.38 -1.95
C ASN A 68 -8.55 -10.47 -3.19
N THR A 69 -9.74 -10.16 -3.73
CA THR A 69 -9.86 -9.21 -4.85
C THR A 69 -9.50 -7.79 -4.46
N LEU A 70 -9.85 -7.33 -3.26
CA LEU A 70 -9.47 -6.00 -2.77
C LEU A 70 -7.95 -5.88 -2.58
N VAL A 71 -7.31 -6.90 -2.01
CA VAL A 71 -5.85 -6.93 -1.86
C VAL A 71 -5.17 -6.96 -3.25
N ALA A 72 -5.69 -7.74 -4.19
CA ALA A 72 -5.16 -7.76 -5.56
C ALA A 72 -5.31 -6.39 -6.25
N ALA A 73 -6.42 -5.70 -6.04
CA ALA A 73 -6.64 -4.35 -6.55
C ALA A 73 -5.67 -3.33 -5.92
N GLU A 74 -5.38 -3.44 -4.62
CA GLU A 74 -4.39 -2.60 -3.93
C GLU A 74 -2.98 -2.79 -4.52
N ILE A 75 -2.56 -4.05 -4.76
CA ILE A 75 -1.28 -4.36 -5.40
C ILE A 75 -1.20 -3.75 -6.81
N ALA A 76 -2.28 -3.83 -7.58
CA ALA A 76 -2.36 -3.17 -8.89
C ALA A 76 -2.29 -1.64 -8.76
N GLY A 77 -2.88 -1.06 -7.71
CA GLY A 77 -2.76 0.37 -7.40
C GLY A 77 -1.31 0.82 -7.20
N TRP A 78 -0.51 0.02 -6.49
CA TRP A 78 0.93 0.29 -6.31
C TRP A 78 1.71 0.32 -7.63
N PHE A 79 1.33 -0.50 -8.61
CA PHE A 79 1.92 -0.44 -9.95
C PHE A 79 1.67 0.93 -10.63
N PHE A 80 0.43 1.43 -10.59
CA PHE A 80 0.10 2.74 -11.16
C PHE A 80 0.79 3.90 -10.43
N ILE A 81 0.94 3.81 -9.11
CA ILE A 81 1.74 4.78 -8.35
C ILE A 81 3.18 4.77 -8.86
N GLY A 82 3.78 3.59 -9.07
CA GLY A 82 5.10 3.45 -9.67
C GLY A 82 5.19 4.05 -11.08
N GLU A 83 4.16 3.85 -11.91
CA GLU A 83 4.08 4.46 -13.24
C GLU A 83 4.02 6.00 -13.17
N CYS A 84 3.26 6.57 -12.24
CA CYS A 84 3.23 8.01 -12.01
C CYS A 84 4.60 8.57 -11.56
N ILE A 85 5.32 7.84 -10.71
CA ILE A 85 6.70 8.19 -10.33
C ILE A 85 7.64 8.10 -11.54
N GLY A 86 7.53 7.06 -12.36
CA GLY A 86 8.37 6.85 -13.54
C GLY A 86 8.13 7.88 -14.65
N LYS A 87 6.88 8.32 -14.85
CA LYS A 87 6.51 9.39 -15.79
C LYS A 87 6.84 10.79 -15.27
N GLY A 88 6.97 10.96 -13.95
CA GLY A 88 7.17 12.27 -13.31
C GLY A 88 5.94 13.18 -13.35
N SER A 89 4.77 12.68 -13.74
CA SER A 89 3.51 13.42 -13.81
C SER A 89 2.37 12.59 -13.25
N LEU A 90 1.49 13.24 -12.49
CA LEU A 90 0.25 12.65 -11.99
C LEU A 90 -0.82 12.50 -13.09
N ILE A 91 -0.73 13.32 -14.15
CA ILE A 91 -1.70 13.35 -15.23
C ILE A 91 -0.96 13.26 -16.57
N GLY A 92 -1.16 12.14 -17.26
CA GLY A 92 -0.60 11.91 -18.60
C GLY A 92 0.93 11.92 -18.65
N TYR A 93 1.46 11.76 -19.85
CA TYR A 93 2.87 12.03 -20.11
C TYR A 93 2.99 13.51 -20.48
N GLN A 94 4.00 14.21 -19.95
CA GLN A 94 4.34 15.53 -20.45
C GLN A 94 5.01 15.34 -21.82
N VAL A 95 4.23 15.50 -22.88
CA VAL A 95 4.69 15.51 -24.28
C VAL A 95 5.05 16.92 -24.72
#